data_AF-A0A5D2N802-F1
#
_entry.id   AF-A0A5D2N802-F1
#
_cell.length_a   1.000
_cell.length_b   1.000
_cell.length_c   1.000
_cell.angle_alpha   90.00
_cell.angle_beta   90.00
_cell.angle_gamma   90.00
#
_symmetry.space_group_name_H-M   'P 1'
#
loop_
_entity.id
_entity.type
_entity.pdbx_description
1 polymer ?
#
loop_
_entity_poly.entity_id
_entity_poly.type
_entity_poly.pdbx_seq_one_letter_code
_entity_poly.pdbx_strand_id
1 'polypeptide(L)'
;MSNGLSSKHDGKEKELADLLEEKTRSLEAIQASHESQIKQFKMELEKEHDKLVNVQIRLQEEHKRNESFQEELKLLKSDKDKRSAELSKVCNESNKKTIEINCLQKELNRWKDESSDDSMENMKRLVATLEKENTHLKMMKNELEAALESSKKASTDKIDPIPSENLKVDSSGSSPGKKETELSLQKLEKDLKETCCERDRALQELTRLKQHLLEKATEESEKMDEDSKVIEELRERNEYQRAQVAHLEKALNMAMANQEEVKLMNNNEIQKSKEIIDNLNKKLTNCMRTIDAKDVELLNLQTALGQYYAELEAKEHLERDLALATEESARLTGLLNDADEHAEFSKREKEEILTKLSQTERMLAEGKIRVNKLEEDNGKLRHALEQSMTRLNRMSMDSDFLVDRRIVIKLLVTYFQRNHSKEVLDLMVRMLGFSDEDKQRIGVAQHGPGKGIVRGVLGLPGHLVGGILGGSPANTLTNMASDNQSIADLWVDFLLKETEERKKRESVEDVSRSREDLHERNPNTAGPSSFVSEQTTAVSDVSRSSFSPSPLPSQGSFQQLEHSDSEFSTVPLT
;
A
#
# COMPACT_ATOMS: atom_id res chain seq x y z
N MET A 1 21.83 -69.66 69.96
CA MET A 1 20.86 -68.70 69.38
C MET A 1 21.38 -67.29 69.62
N SER A 2 21.13 -66.36 68.71
CA SER A 2 21.56 -64.93 68.71
C SER A 2 22.80 -64.54 67.89
N ASN A 3 22.83 -64.90 66.60
CA ASN A 3 23.70 -64.21 65.60
C ASN A 3 22.95 -63.85 64.29
N GLY A 4 21.61 -63.80 64.29
CA GLY A 4 20.80 -63.61 63.07
C GLY A 4 20.09 -62.26 62.94
N LEU A 5 20.22 -61.35 63.91
CA LEU A 5 19.42 -60.10 63.95
C LEU A 5 20.22 -58.83 63.61
N SER A 6 21.56 -58.87 63.57
CA SER A 6 22.38 -57.68 63.24
C SER A 6 22.45 -57.39 61.73
N SER A 7 22.44 -58.41 60.87
CA SER A 7 22.67 -58.25 59.42
C SER A 7 21.49 -57.64 58.65
N LYS A 8 20.24 -57.76 59.15
CA LYS A 8 19.07 -57.15 58.48
C LYS A 8 18.89 -55.67 58.80
N HIS A 9 19.48 -55.18 59.89
CA HIS A 9 19.41 -53.76 60.25
C HIS A 9 20.43 -52.93 59.46
N ASP A 10 21.66 -53.45 59.29
CA ASP A 10 22.71 -52.82 58.47
C ASP A 10 22.32 -52.69 56.99
N GLY A 11 21.60 -53.68 56.44
CA GLY A 11 21.14 -53.64 55.04
C GLY A 11 20.14 -52.51 54.77
N LYS A 12 19.22 -52.25 55.71
CA LYS A 12 18.22 -51.17 55.59
C LYS A 12 18.80 -49.79 55.82
N GLU A 13 19.76 -49.66 56.74
CA GLU A 13 20.48 -48.40 56.93
C GLU A 13 21.33 -48.04 55.72
N LYS A 14 21.93 -49.05 55.07
CA LYS A 14 22.69 -48.86 53.84
C LYS A 14 21.80 -48.44 52.66
N GLU A 15 20.64 -49.08 52.48
CA GLU A 15 19.67 -48.67 51.45
C GLU A 15 19.13 -47.25 51.70
N LEU A 16 18.91 -46.85 52.95
CA LEU A 16 18.51 -45.48 53.29
C LEU A 16 19.62 -44.46 53.05
N ALA A 17 20.88 -44.83 53.33
CA ALA A 17 22.05 -44.00 53.04
C ALA A 17 22.24 -43.82 51.53
N ASP A 18 22.12 -44.90 50.75
CA ASP A 18 22.21 -44.87 49.29
C ASP A 18 21.08 -44.01 48.68
N LEU A 19 19.85 -44.11 49.20
CA LEU A 19 18.71 -43.27 48.76
C LEU A 19 18.91 -41.78 49.11
N LEU A 20 19.49 -41.49 50.28
CA LEU A 20 19.82 -40.11 50.66
C LEU A 20 20.96 -39.55 49.80
N GLU A 21 21.95 -40.35 49.46
CA GLU A 21 23.03 -39.96 48.56
C GLU A 21 22.51 -39.71 47.14
N GLU A 22 21.62 -40.57 46.63
CA GLU A 22 20.97 -40.39 45.33
C GLU A 22 20.10 -39.13 45.30
N LYS A 23 19.33 -38.87 46.36
CA LYS A 23 18.53 -37.65 46.50
C LYS A 23 19.42 -36.40 46.55
N THR A 24 20.56 -36.47 47.26
CA THR A 24 21.52 -35.38 47.34
C THR A 24 22.15 -35.11 45.97
N ARG A 25 22.57 -36.17 45.26
CA ARG A 25 23.13 -36.09 43.90
C ARG A 25 22.10 -35.55 42.89
N SER A 26 20.83 -35.95 42.99
CA SER A 26 19.76 -35.41 42.17
C SER A 26 19.50 -33.93 42.47
N LEU A 27 19.56 -33.52 43.73
CA LEU A 27 19.37 -32.13 44.13
C LEU A 27 20.53 -31.26 43.66
N GLU A 28 21.78 -31.75 43.77
CA GLU A 28 22.98 -31.10 43.22
C GLU A 28 22.90 -30.98 41.69
N ALA A 29 22.41 -32.01 40.98
CA ALA A 29 22.22 -31.96 39.53
C ALA A 29 21.17 -30.91 39.13
N ILE A 30 20.04 -30.84 39.85
CA ILE A 30 19.02 -29.80 39.63
C ILE A 30 19.58 -28.41 39.93
N GLN A 31 20.34 -28.27 41.02
CA GLN A 31 21.00 -27.02 41.39
C GLN A 31 22.01 -26.57 40.33
N ALA A 32 22.84 -27.48 39.81
CA ALA A 32 23.79 -27.19 38.74
C ALA A 32 23.08 -26.82 37.43
N SER A 33 21.96 -27.47 37.11
CA SER A 33 21.12 -27.11 35.96
C SER A 33 20.56 -25.69 36.09
N HIS A 34 19.99 -25.34 37.26
CA HIS A 34 19.50 -23.99 37.51
C HIS A 34 20.64 -22.96 37.46
N GLU A 35 21.82 -23.27 38.00
CA GLU A 35 22.97 -22.37 37.94
C GLU A 35 23.44 -22.15 36.49
N SER A 36 23.42 -23.20 35.66
CA SER A 36 23.71 -23.10 34.22
C SER A 36 22.70 -22.21 33.49
N GLN A 37 21.39 -22.39 33.75
CA GLN A 37 20.34 -21.54 33.18
C GLN A 37 20.49 -20.07 33.60
N ILE A 38 20.80 -19.80 34.88
CA ILE A 38 21.05 -18.44 35.37
C ILE A 38 22.25 -17.81 34.66
N LYS A 39 23.33 -18.57 34.45
CA LYS A 39 24.50 -18.09 33.69
C LYS A 39 24.14 -17.78 32.24
N GLN A 40 23.32 -18.62 31.61
CA GLN A 40 22.84 -18.39 30.24
C GLN A 40 22.00 -17.12 30.15
N PHE A 41 21.01 -16.93 31.04
CA PHE A 41 20.18 -15.73 31.04
C PHE A 41 20.98 -14.46 31.32
N LYS A 42 22.01 -14.52 32.20
CA LYS A 42 22.90 -13.38 32.42
C LYS A 42 23.67 -12.99 31.17
N MET A 43 24.19 -13.96 30.43
CA MET A 43 24.91 -13.73 29.18
C MET A 43 24.00 -13.15 28.10
N GLU A 44 22.75 -13.63 28.01
CA GLU A 44 21.76 -13.09 27.09
C GLU A 44 21.34 -11.67 27.45
N LEU A 45 21.17 -11.38 28.74
CA LEU A 45 20.88 -10.03 29.24
C LEU A 45 22.02 -9.04 28.94
N GLU A 46 23.28 -9.45 29.12
CA GLU A 46 24.46 -8.64 28.79
C GLU A 46 24.51 -8.35 27.28
N LYS A 47 24.25 -9.37 26.45
CA LYS A 47 24.16 -9.22 24.99
C LYS A 47 23.06 -8.25 24.56
N GLU A 48 21.89 -8.31 25.19
CA GLU A 48 20.80 -7.35 24.91
C GLU A 48 21.14 -5.94 25.40
N HIS A 49 21.83 -5.80 26.53
CA HIS A 49 22.34 -4.51 26.98
C HIS A 49 23.33 -3.90 25.98
N ASP A 50 24.28 -4.68 25.46
CA ASP A 50 25.23 -4.20 24.45
C ASP A 50 24.53 -3.77 23.16
N LYS A 51 23.51 -4.53 22.72
CA LYS A 51 22.68 -4.15 21.56
C LYS A 51 21.94 -2.84 21.81
N LEU A 52 21.34 -2.68 22.99
CA LEU A 52 20.62 -1.45 23.36
C LEU A 52 21.54 -0.24 23.35
N VAL A 53 22.76 -0.37 23.91
CA VAL A 53 23.77 0.70 23.89
C VAL A 53 24.18 1.04 22.45
N ASN A 54 24.37 0.03 21.59
CA ASN A 54 24.68 0.26 20.17
C ASN A 54 23.55 1.02 19.45
N VAL A 55 22.29 0.63 19.67
CA VAL A 55 21.12 1.33 19.11
C VAL A 55 21.05 2.77 19.63
N GLN A 56 21.32 3.00 20.91
CA GLN A 56 21.34 4.34 21.50
C GLN A 56 22.42 5.23 20.86
N ILE A 57 23.62 4.70 20.62
CA ILE A 57 24.70 5.42 19.94
C ILE A 57 24.30 5.77 18.51
N ARG A 58 23.75 4.80 17.76
CA ARG A 58 23.27 5.04 16.38
C ARG A 58 22.18 6.10 16.33
N LEU A 59 21.23 6.07 17.27
CA LEU A 59 20.17 7.07 17.36
C LEU A 59 20.74 8.47 17.61
N GLN A 60 21.76 8.59 18.46
CA GLN A 60 22.42 9.87 18.73
C GLN A 60 23.20 10.37 17.51
N GLU A 61 23.86 9.49 16.76
CA GLU A 61 24.52 9.85 15.50
C GLU A 61 23.52 10.32 14.44
N GLU A 62 22.41 9.62 14.28
CA GLU A 62 21.34 10.02 13.37
C GLU A 62 20.74 11.38 13.76
N HIS A 63 20.57 11.66 15.05
CA HIS A 63 20.15 12.98 15.52
C HIS A 63 21.12 14.09 15.09
N LYS A 64 22.43 13.86 15.26
CA LYS A 64 23.46 14.82 14.82
C LYS A 64 23.48 15.00 13.30
N ARG A 65 23.32 13.91 12.53
CA ARG A 65 23.20 13.98 11.07
C ARG A 65 21.96 14.78 10.66
N ASN A 66 20.83 14.56 11.32
CA ASN A 66 19.59 15.30 11.07
C ASN A 66 19.73 16.79 11.39
N GLU A 67 20.38 17.17 12.49
CA GLU A 67 20.71 18.56 12.81
C GLU A 67 21.58 19.20 11.71
N SER A 68 22.63 18.49 11.26
CA SER A 68 23.49 18.93 10.15
C SER A 68 22.71 19.14 8.86
N PHE A 69 21.80 18.23 8.51
CA PHE A 69 20.94 18.38 7.33
C PHE A 69 19.99 19.57 7.46
N GLN A 70 19.47 19.83 8.66
CA GLN A 70 18.61 20.98 8.90
C GLN A 70 19.36 22.31 8.72
N GLU A 71 20.62 22.38 9.14
CA GLU A 71 21.49 23.52 8.91
C GLU A 71 21.83 23.71 7.43
N GLU A 72 22.15 22.63 6.72
CA GLU A 72 22.41 22.65 5.27
C GLU A 72 21.17 23.11 4.48
N LEU A 73 19.98 22.63 4.85
CA LEU A 73 18.72 23.09 4.26
C LEU A 73 18.49 24.59 4.49
N LYS A 74 18.84 25.11 5.67
CA LYS A 74 18.72 26.55 5.97
C LYS A 74 19.69 27.37 5.13
N LEU A 75 20.93 26.90 4.97
CA LEU A 75 21.94 27.53 4.11
C LEU A 75 21.49 27.53 2.65
N LEU A 76 21.07 26.38 2.13
CA LEU A 76 20.60 26.23 0.75
C LEU A 76 19.38 27.10 0.46
N LYS A 77 18.46 27.23 1.43
CA LYS A 77 17.32 28.15 1.31
C LYS A 77 17.78 29.60 1.19
N SER A 78 18.74 30.03 2.01
CA SER A 78 19.29 31.39 1.92
C SER A 78 20.02 31.67 0.60
N ASP A 79 20.75 30.69 0.08
CA ASP A 79 21.42 30.78 -1.23
C ASP A 79 20.42 30.83 -2.39
N LYS A 80 19.34 30.04 -2.32
CA LYS A 80 18.24 30.10 -3.29
C LYS A 80 17.60 31.48 -3.29
N ASP A 81 17.32 32.06 -2.11
CA ASP A 81 16.72 33.39 -2.00
C ASP A 81 17.66 34.48 -2.54
N LYS A 82 18.96 34.38 -2.27
CA LYS A 82 19.97 35.28 -2.83
C LYS A 82 20.04 35.17 -4.37
N ARG A 83 20.09 33.96 -4.91
CA ARG A 83 20.11 33.72 -6.36
C ARG A 83 18.84 34.20 -7.04
N SER A 84 17.69 34.06 -6.37
CA SER A 84 16.40 34.59 -6.83
C SER A 84 16.43 36.12 -6.90
N ALA A 85 16.98 36.77 -5.88
CA ALA A 85 17.16 38.22 -5.89
C ALA A 85 18.11 38.68 -7.02
N GLU A 86 19.23 37.99 -7.24
CA GLU A 86 20.14 38.26 -8.36
C GLU A 86 19.46 38.06 -9.72
N LEU A 87 18.69 36.98 -9.89
CA LEU A 87 17.92 36.72 -11.12
C LEU A 87 16.88 37.82 -11.37
N SER A 88 16.17 38.28 -10.33
CA SER A 88 15.21 39.37 -10.45
C SER A 88 15.89 40.67 -10.91
N LYS A 89 17.10 40.95 -10.42
CA LYS A 89 17.89 42.11 -10.83
C LYS A 89 18.29 42.02 -12.30
N VAL A 90 18.78 40.86 -12.75
CA VAL A 90 19.14 40.62 -14.15
C VAL A 90 17.92 40.73 -15.06
N CYS A 91 16.77 40.18 -14.68
CA CYS A 91 15.52 40.33 -15.43
C CYS A 91 15.12 41.80 -15.56
N ASN A 92 15.24 42.60 -14.48
CA ASN A 92 14.95 44.02 -14.52
C ASN A 92 15.92 44.79 -15.43
N GLU A 93 17.22 44.48 -15.38
CA GLU A 93 18.22 45.07 -16.27
C GLU A 93 17.98 44.70 -17.74
N SER A 94 17.62 43.44 -18.02
CA SER A 94 17.26 42.97 -19.35
C SER A 94 16.01 43.67 -19.89
N ASN A 95 14.98 43.82 -19.05
CA ASN A 95 13.78 44.57 -19.41
C ASN A 95 14.10 46.04 -19.70
N LYS A 96 14.95 46.69 -18.90
CA LYS A 96 15.42 48.06 -19.15
C LYS A 96 16.15 48.17 -20.49
N LYS A 97 17.03 47.22 -20.80
CA LYS A 97 17.73 47.16 -22.09
C LYS A 97 16.80 46.90 -23.27
N THR A 98 15.78 46.07 -23.09
CA THR A 98 14.74 45.84 -24.10
C THR A 98 13.95 47.11 -24.40
N ILE A 99 13.61 47.90 -23.37
CA ILE A 99 12.96 49.21 -23.54
C ILE A 99 13.90 50.19 -24.26
N GLU A 100 15.17 50.24 -23.88
CA GLU A 100 16.19 51.09 -24.53
C GLU A 100 16.33 50.76 -26.02
N ILE A 101 16.44 49.47 -26.37
CA ILE A 101 16.49 49.01 -27.76
C ILE A 101 15.23 49.41 -28.54
N ASN A 102 14.04 49.22 -27.95
CA ASN A 102 12.79 49.62 -28.58
C ASN A 102 12.72 51.14 -28.81
N CYS A 103 13.22 51.95 -27.88
CA CYS A 103 13.33 53.40 -28.07
C CYS A 103 14.28 53.72 -29.23
N LEU A 104 15.50 53.15 -29.24
CA LEU A 104 16.48 53.37 -30.30
C LEU A 104 15.97 52.91 -31.67
N GLN A 105 15.22 51.81 -31.76
CA GLN A 105 14.56 51.39 -33.01
C GLN A 105 13.52 52.42 -33.49
N LYS A 106 12.72 52.98 -32.58
CA LYS A 106 11.78 54.05 -32.93
C LYS A 106 12.51 55.31 -33.40
N GLU A 107 13.64 55.66 -32.79
CA GLU A 107 14.46 56.78 -33.24
C GLU A 107 15.04 56.51 -34.63
N LEU A 108 15.62 55.32 -34.85
CA LEU A 108 16.19 54.92 -36.13
C LEU A 108 15.15 54.98 -37.25
N ASN A 109 13.93 54.49 -37.01
CA ASN A 109 12.84 54.57 -37.98
C ASN A 109 12.47 56.03 -38.29
N ARG A 110 12.41 56.90 -37.28
CA ARG A 110 12.16 58.33 -37.48
C ARG A 110 13.25 58.98 -38.34
N TRP A 111 14.54 58.73 -38.06
CA TRP A 111 15.66 59.22 -38.88
C TRP A 111 15.60 58.70 -40.32
N LYS A 112 15.21 57.44 -40.50
CA LYS A 112 15.07 56.83 -41.82
C LYS A 112 13.96 57.51 -42.62
N ASP A 113 12.81 57.74 -42.00
CA ASP A 113 11.66 58.40 -42.64
C ASP A 113 12.01 59.84 -43.01
N GLU A 114 12.58 60.64 -42.10
CA GLU A 114 13.01 62.03 -42.36
C GLU A 114 14.09 62.12 -43.45
N SER A 115 15.13 61.27 -43.41
CA SER A 115 16.17 61.31 -44.45
C SER A 115 15.65 60.88 -45.83
N SER A 116 14.68 59.97 -45.87
CA SER A 116 14.07 59.53 -47.12
C SER A 116 13.17 60.60 -47.71
N ASP A 117 12.45 61.34 -46.88
CA ASP A 117 11.56 62.43 -47.29
C ASP A 117 12.39 63.65 -47.76
N ASP A 118 13.43 64.04 -47.01
CA ASP A 118 14.35 65.12 -47.40
C ASP A 118 15.08 64.82 -48.71
N SER A 119 15.55 63.58 -48.89
CA SER A 119 16.19 63.14 -50.13
C SER A 119 15.21 63.12 -51.30
N MET A 120 13.98 62.65 -51.08
CA MET A 120 12.91 62.65 -52.09
C MET A 120 12.49 64.08 -52.47
N GLU A 121 12.34 64.98 -51.51
CA GLU A 121 12.02 66.39 -51.76
C GLU A 121 13.15 67.11 -52.49
N ASN A 122 14.41 66.87 -52.12
CA ASN A 122 15.54 67.41 -52.85
C ASN A 122 15.59 66.89 -54.30
N MET A 123 15.32 65.61 -54.52
CA MET A 123 15.22 65.04 -55.86
C MET A 123 14.08 65.71 -56.67
N LYS A 124 12.89 65.86 -56.05
CA LYS A 124 11.75 66.56 -56.67
C LYS A 124 12.08 68.01 -57.02
N ARG A 125 12.75 68.74 -56.13
CA ARG A 125 13.23 70.11 -56.39
C ARG A 125 14.19 70.13 -57.58
N LEU A 126 15.16 69.21 -57.61
CA LEU A 126 16.15 69.10 -58.69
C LEU A 126 15.48 68.82 -60.04
N VAL A 127 14.52 67.89 -60.06
CA VAL A 127 13.72 67.56 -61.25
C VAL A 127 12.95 68.79 -61.73
N ALA A 128 12.29 69.52 -60.83
CA ALA A 128 11.57 70.74 -61.19
C ALA A 128 12.49 71.84 -61.75
N THR A 129 13.72 71.98 -61.24
CA THR A 129 14.73 72.89 -61.83
C THR A 129 15.19 72.44 -63.20
N LEU A 130 15.45 71.14 -63.40
CA LEU A 130 15.83 70.59 -64.70
C LEU A 130 14.71 70.72 -65.73
N GLU A 131 13.45 70.52 -65.34
CA GLU A 131 12.29 70.74 -66.21
C GLU A 131 12.20 72.20 -66.64
N LYS A 132 12.38 73.15 -65.72
CA LYS A 132 12.42 74.59 -66.05
C LYS A 132 13.55 74.91 -67.02
N GLU A 133 14.77 74.43 -66.76
CA GLU A 133 15.90 74.65 -67.65
C GLU A 133 15.68 74.03 -69.03
N ASN A 134 15.07 72.85 -69.11
CA ASN A 134 14.74 72.18 -70.37
C ASN A 134 13.70 72.98 -71.17
N THR A 135 12.67 73.54 -70.51
CA THR A 135 11.72 74.46 -71.17
C THR A 135 12.40 75.74 -71.67
N HIS A 136 13.35 76.29 -70.90
CA HIS A 136 14.12 77.47 -71.28
C HIS A 136 15.05 77.20 -72.48
N LEU A 137 15.81 76.11 -72.45
CA LEU A 137 16.67 75.68 -73.56
C LEU A 137 15.85 75.42 -74.83
N LYS A 138 14.65 74.85 -74.69
CA LYS A 138 13.73 74.66 -75.82
C LYS A 138 13.27 75.99 -76.42
N MET A 139 13.01 77.02 -75.60
CA MET A 139 12.70 78.36 -76.09
C MET A 139 13.89 79.01 -76.80
N MET A 140 15.09 79.00 -76.19
CA MET A 140 16.31 79.54 -76.82
C MET A 140 16.66 78.82 -78.12
N LYS A 141 16.46 77.50 -78.19
CA LYS A 141 16.63 76.73 -79.42
C LYS A 141 15.70 77.24 -80.52
N ASN A 142 14.40 77.40 -80.21
CA ASN A 142 13.42 77.89 -81.18
C ASN A 142 13.76 79.33 -81.65
N GLU A 143 14.26 80.17 -80.76
CA GLU A 143 14.68 81.55 -81.07
C GLU A 143 15.94 81.58 -81.96
N LEU A 144 16.94 80.76 -81.66
CA LEU A 144 18.14 80.61 -82.50
C LEU A 144 17.82 79.99 -83.87
N GLU A 145 16.91 79.03 -83.93
CA GLU A 145 16.45 78.44 -85.19
C GLU A 145 15.75 79.50 -86.06
N ALA A 146 14.94 80.39 -85.46
CA ALA A 146 14.36 81.55 -86.15
C ALA A 146 15.43 82.58 -86.59
N ALA A 147 16.45 82.83 -85.76
CA ALA A 147 17.58 83.69 -86.10
C ALA A 147 18.43 83.11 -87.26
N LEU A 148 18.60 81.79 -87.31
CA LEU A 148 19.37 81.13 -88.36
C LEU A 148 18.62 81.09 -89.69
N GLU A 149 17.30 80.88 -89.67
CA GLU A 149 16.44 80.99 -90.87
C GLU A 149 16.34 82.43 -91.41
N SER A 150 16.49 83.45 -90.55
CA SER A 150 16.58 84.84 -91.00
C SER A 150 17.98 85.20 -91.53
N SER A 151 19.05 84.68 -90.93
CA SER A 151 20.43 84.87 -91.42
C SER A 151 20.68 84.19 -92.78
N LYS A 152 20.09 83.02 -93.00
CA LYS A 152 20.17 82.29 -94.28
C LYS A 152 19.51 83.04 -95.44
N LYS A 153 18.64 84.02 -95.15
CA LYS A 153 18.03 84.93 -96.13
C LYS A 153 18.86 86.19 -96.41
N ALA A 154 19.89 86.49 -95.61
CA ALA A 154 20.65 87.74 -95.66
C ALA A 154 22.07 87.60 -96.28
N SER A 155 22.52 86.39 -96.63
CA SER A 155 23.88 86.13 -97.15
C SER A 155 23.85 85.58 -98.58
N THR A 156 23.76 86.48 -99.56
CA THR A 156 24.11 86.23 -100.97
C THR A 156 24.42 87.58 -101.62
N ASP A 157 25.61 88.13 -101.38
CA ASP A 157 26.30 88.91 -102.42
C ASP A 157 27.73 89.35 -102.01
N LYS A 158 28.65 88.99 -102.91
CA LYS A 158 29.87 89.68 -103.35
C LYS A 158 31.12 89.73 -102.46
N ILE A 159 32.08 88.94 -102.96
CA ILE A 159 33.53 88.93 -102.79
C ILE A 159 34.16 90.11 -103.60
N ASP A 160 35.37 90.53 -103.19
CA ASP A 160 36.55 90.97 -103.99
C ASP A 160 37.22 92.33 -103.63
N PRO A 161 38.55 92.51 -103.87
CA PRO A 161 39.54 92.77 -102.81
C PRO A 161 40.52 93.96 -103.03
N ILE A 162 41.25 94.33 -101.94
CA ILE A 162 42.68 94.75 -101.76
C ILE A 162 43.36 95.49 -102.96
N PRO A 163 44.07 96.65 -102.83
CA PRO A 163 45.41 96.72 -102.20
C PRO A 163 45.98 98.06 -101.66
N SER A 164 47.07 97.89 -100.90
CA SER A 164 48.05 98.88 -100.38
C SER A 164 48.83 99.64 -101.47
N GLU A 165 49.28 100.87 -101.14
CA GLU A 165 50.48 101.46 -101.74
C GLU A 165 51.15 102.47 -100.78
N ASN A 166 52.48 102.46 -100.73
CA ASN A 166 53.33 103.19 -99.80
C ASN A 166 54.49 103.82 -100.58
N LEU A 167 54.79 105.10 -100.29
CA LEU A 167 56.08 105.80 -100.39
C LEU A 167 56.93 105.68 -101.68
N LYS A 168 57.23 106.83 -102.33
CA LYS A 168 58.57 107.46 -102.24
C LYS A 168 58.66 108.82 -102.95
N VAL A 169 59.51 109.65 -102.36
CA VAL A 169 59.97 111.00 -102.71
C VAL A 169 61.18 110.92 -103.65
N ASP A 170 61.41 111.92 -104.52
CA ASP A 170 62.70 112.63 -104.66
C ASP A 170 62.74 113.68 -105.78
N SER A 171 63.69 114.62 -105.61
CA SER A 171 64.34 115.51 -106.60
C SER A 171 63.91 116.98 -106.62
N SER A 172 64.73 118.01 -106.83
CA SER A 172 66.17 118.37 -106.59
C SER A 172 66.38 119.77 -107.23
N GLY A 173 67.33 120.58 -106.72
CA GLY A 173 67.85 121.81 -107.34
C GLY A 173 67.52 123.07 -106.54
N SER A 174 68.39 124.07 -106.29
CA SER A 174 69.70 124.46 -106.83
C SER A 174 70.35 125.47 -105.85
N SER A 175 71.67 125.63 -105.94
CA SER A 175 72.66 126.43 -105.19
C SER A 175 72.39 127.95 -105.03
N PRO A 176 73.29 128.81 -104.47
CA PRO A 176 74.54 128.57 -103.71
C PRO A 176 74.74 129.49 -102.46
N GLY A 177 75.66 129.10 -101.58
CA GLY A 177 76.68 130.06 -101.08
C GLY A 177 76.92 130.10 -99.58
N LYS A 178 77.99 129.39 -99.15
CA LYS A 178 78.92 129.62 -98.02
C LYS A 178 78.42 129.99 -96.60
N LYS A 179 77.16 130.35 -96.41
CA LYS A 179 76.46 130.40 -95.10
C LYS A 179 75.61 129.15 -94.88
N GLU A 180 75.22 128.47 -95.97
CA GLU A 180 74.57 127.14 -95.92
C GLU A 180 75.49 126.07 -95.35
N THR A 181 76.81 126.14 -95.57
CA THR A 181 77.76 125.18 -94.99
C THR A 181 77.85 125.29 -93.47
N GLU A 182 77.65 126.51 -92.94
CA GLU A 182 77.71 126.79 -91.50
C GLU A 182 76.35 126.53 -90.84
N LEU A 183 75.24 126.84 -91.51
CA LEU A 183 73.89 126.44 -91.09
C LEU A 183 73.68 124.92 -91.21
N SER A 184 74.27 124.24 -92.20
CA SER A 184 74.25 122.78 -92.34
C SER A 184 75.16 122.11 -91.34
N LEU A 185 76.29 122.72 -90.98
CA LEU A 185 77.13 122.25 -89.87
C LEU A 185 76.43 122.41 -88.53
N GLN A 186 75.79 123.56 -88.27
CA GLN A 186 74.97 123.74 -87.06
C GLN A 186 73.75 122.82 -87.05
N LYS A 187 73.11 122.58 -88.20
CA LYS A 187 72.01 121.63 -88.32
C LYS A 187 72.50 120.20 -88.08
N LEU A 188 73.61 119.80 -88.70
CA LEU A 188 74.24 118.51 -88.48
C LEU A 188 74.72 118.34 -87.03
N GLU A 189 75.22 119.39 -86.39
CA GLU A 189 75.61 119.39 -84.97
C GLU A 189 74.38 119.26 -84.05
N LYS A 190 73.28 119.94 -84.39
CA LYS A 190 72.00 119.82 -83.68
C LYS A 190 71.41 118.41 -83.84
N ASP A 191 71.40 117.88 -85.06
CA ASP A 191 70.94 116.52 -85.37
C ASP A 191 71.86 115.48 -84.70
N LEU A 192 73.18 115.72 -84.63
CA LEU A 192 74.13 114.89 -83.89
C LEU A 192 73.85 114.92 -82.38
N LYS A 193 73.52 116.08 -81.81
CA LYS A 193 73.14 116.19 -80.38
C LYS A 193 71.79 115.54 -80.11
N GLU A 194 70.82 115.70 -80.99
CA GLU A 194 69.50 115.08 -80.88
C GLU A 194 69.60 113.55 -80.98
N THR A 195 70.36 113.03 -81.96
CA THR A 195 70.65 111.59 -82.05
C THR A 195 71.46 111.07 -80.86
N CYS A 196 72.39 111.86 -80.30
CA CYS A 196 73.05 111.52 -79.04
C CYS A 196 72.06 111.45 -77.88
N CYS A 197 71.16 112.43 -77.74
CA CYS A 197 70.14 112.45 -76.70
C CYS A 197 69.13 111.30 -76.86
N GLU A 198 68.72 110.98 -78.09
CA GLU A 198 67.84 109.84 -78.39
C GLU A 198 68.53 108.51 -78.10
N ARG A 199 69.81 108.37 -78.46
CA ARG A 199 70.62 107.21 -78.09
C ARG A 199 70.70 107.07 -76.57
N ASP A 200 70.94 108.15 -75.84
CA ASP A 200 71.05 108.12 -74.39
C ASP A 200 69.70 107.79 -73.72
N ARG A 201 68.57 108.29 -74.25
CA ARG A 201 67.22 107.85 -73.84
C ARG A 201 66.98 106.37 -74.14
N ALA A 202 67.36 105.90 -75.32
CA ALA A 202 67.25 104.48 -75.69
C ALA A 202 68.12 103.59 -74.78
N LEU A 203 69.31 104.06 -74.40
CA LEU A 203 70.18 103.37 -73.42
C LEU A 203 69.55 103.34 -72.02
N GLN A 204 68.90 104.42 -71.59
CA GLN A 204 68.16 104.46 -70.33
C GLN A 204 66.96 103.50 -70.35
N GLU A 205 66.16 103.48 -71.42
CA GLU A 205 65.04 102.54 -71.58
C GLU A 205 65.53 101.09 -71.67
N LEU A 206 66.65 100.83 -72.36
CA LEU A 206 67.26 99.49 -72.42
C LEU A 206 67.75 99.05 -71.03
N THR A 207 68.32 99.97 -70.24
CA THR A 207 68.75 99.70 -68.88
C THR A 207 67.55 99.41 -67.97
N ARG A 208 66.46 100.17 -68.09
CA ARG A 208 65.21 99.94 -67.37
C ARG A 208 64.59 98.59 -67.73
N LEU A 209 64.53 98.25 -69.02
CA LEU A 209 63.99 96.98 -69.49
C LEU A 209 64.85 95.81 -68.98
N LYS A 210 66.18 95.94 -69.02
CA LYS A 210 67.11 94.94 -68.49
C LYS A 210 66.92 94.74 -66.99
N GLN A 211 66.77 95.83 -66.23
CA GLN A 211 66.51 95.77 -64.79
C GLN A 211 65.16 95.09 -64.50
N HIS A 212 64.10 95.47 -65.21
CA HIS A 212 62.77 94.85 -65.06
C HIS A 212 62.78 93.37 -65.44
N LEU A 213 63.51 92.97 -66.50
CA LEU A 213 63.68 91.57 -66.86
C LEU A 213 64.46 90.79 -65.79
N LEU A 214 65.46 91.43 -65.17
CA LEU A 214 66.21 90.83 -64.07
C LEU A 214 65.33 90.64 -62.84
N GLU A 215 64.58 91.68 -62.44
CA GLU A 215 63.62 91.64 -61.32
C GLU A 215 62.54 90.59 -61.54
N LYS A 216 62.00 90.51 -62.76
CA LYS A 216 61.02 89.48 -63.12
C LYS A 216 61.62 88.07 -63.07
N ALA A 217 62.86 87.91 -63.53
CA ALA A 217 63.56 86.63 -63.45
C ALA A 217 63.86 86.23 -62.00
N THR A 218 64.20 87.19 -61.12
CA THR A 218 64.39 86.91 -59.69
C THR A 218 63.07 86.59 -58.99
N GLU A 219 61.99 87.31 -59.28
CA GLU A 219 60.67 87.04 -58.72
C GLU A 219 60.13 85.67 -59.18
N GLU A 220 60.33 85.32 -60.46
CA GLU A 220 59.98 83.99 -60.97
C GLU A 220 60.85 82.89 -60.33
N SER A 221 62.13 83.15 -60.08
CA SER A 221 63.01 82.24 -59.34
C SER A 221 62.57 82.05 -57.89
N GLU A 222 62.25 83.12 -57.18
CA GLU A 222 61.74 83.06 -55.80
C GLU A 222 60.43 82.27 -55.74
N LYS A 223 59.53 82.50 -56.70
CA LYS A 223 58.29 81.72 -56.80
C LYS A 223 58.55 80.23 -57.08
N MET A 224 59.51 79.90 -57.94
CA MET A 224 59.89 78.49 -58.17
C MET A 224 60.46 77.83 -56.92
N ASP A 225 61.21 78.57 -56.09
CA ASP A 225 61.73 78.09 -54.81
C ASP A 225 60.59 77.90 -53.79
N GLU A 226 59.63 78.83 -53.73
CA GLU A 226 58.42 78.69 -52.91
C GLU A 226 57.57 77.49 -53.34
N ASP A 227 57.30 77.34 -54.64
CA ASP A 227 56.55 76.20 -55.20
C ASP A 227 57.30 74.89 -54.90
N SER A 228 58.64 74.87 -55.02
CA SER A 228 59.46 73.70 -54.67
C SER A 228 59.36 73.33 -53.19
N LYS A 229 59.33 74.33 -52.31
CA LYS A 229 59.13 74.12 -50.88
C LYS A 229 57.74 73.54 -50.59
N VAL A 230 56.69 74.07 -51.20
CA VAL A 230 55.31 73.56 -51.04
C VAL A 230 55.20 72.12 -51.55
N ILE A 231 55.82 71.79 -52.68
CA ILE A 231 55.84 70.42 -53.22
C ILE A 231 56.53 69.46 -52.24
N GLU A 232 57.63 69.86 -51.63
CA GLU A 232 58.35 69.01 -50.69
C GLU A 232 57.55 68.80 -49.39
N GLU A 233 56.93 69.85 -48.83
CA GLU A 233 56.02 69.73 -47.68
C GLU A 233 54.83 68.80 -47.98
N LEU A 234 54.27 68.87 -49.19
CA LEU A 234 53.20 67.96 -49.63
C LEU A 234 53.70 66.52 -49.78
N ARG A 235 54.93 66.30 -50.26
CA ARG A 235 55.53 64.97 -50.33
C ARG A 235 55.75 64.38 -48.95
N GLU A 236 56.34 65.14 -48.03
CA GLU A 236 56.54 64.69 -46.64
C GLU A 236 55.21 64.35 -45.97
N ARG A 237 54.19 65.20 -46.14
CA ARG A 237 52.85 64.93 -45.63
C ARG A 237 52.23 63.66 -46.24
N ASN A 238 52.41 63.45 -47.54
CA ASN A 238 51.92 62.26 -48.22
C ASN A 238 52.64 60.98 -47.76
N GLU A 239 53.96 61.05 -47.56
CA GLU A 239 54.78 59.95 -47.04
C GLU A 239 54.35 59.58 -45.61
N TYR A 240 54.13 60.59 -44.76
CA TYR A 240 53.61 60.41 -43.40
C TYR A 240 52.22 59.77 -43.41
N GLN A 241 51.31 60.24 -44.28
CA GLN A 241 49.99 59.63 -44.44
C GLN A 241 50.08 58.18 -44.93
N ARG A 242 50.96 57.87 -45.89
CA ARG A 242 51.21 56.49 -46.34
C ARG A 242 51.71 55.61 -45.20
N ALA A 243 52.64 56.09 -44.38
CA ALA A 243 53.14 55.36 -43.22
C ALA A 243 52.03 55.11 -42.17
N GLN A 244 51.17 56.10 -41.93
CA GLN A 244 50.03 55.97 -41.03
C GLN A 244 49.01 54.95 -41.54
N VAL A 245 48.69 54.98 -42.84
CA VAL A 245 47.80 53.99 -43.48
C VAL A 245 48.39 52.59 -43.37
N ALA A 246 49.67 52.40 -43.69
CA ALA A 246 50.32 51.09 -43.56
C ALA A 246 50.33 50.56 -42.11
N HIS A 247 50.52 51.45 -41.13
CA HIS A 247 50.43 51.08 -39.71
C HIS A 247 49.01 50.65 -39.33
N LEU A 248 47.99 51.40 -39.76
CA LEU A 248 46.58 51.06 -39.51
C LEU A 248 46.18 49.76 -40.21
N GLU A 249 46.64 49.52 -41.43
CA GLU A 249 46.42 48.26 -42.15
C GLU A 249 47.05 47.07 -41.42
N LYS A 250 48.28 47.22 -40.92
CA LYS A 250 48.93 46.17 -40.13
C LYS A 250 48.19 45.91 -38.82
N ALA A 251 47.75 46.96 -38.13
CA ALA A 251 46.95 46.85 -36.91
C ALA A 251 45.60 46.17 -37.19
N LEU A 252 44.95 46.51 -38.30
CA LEU A 252 43.69 45.90 -38.73
C LEU A 252 43.88 44.40 -39.03
N ASN A 253 44.91 44.05 -39.80
CA ASN A 253 45.22 42.65 -40.11
C ASN A 253 45.51 41.83 -38.85
N MET A 254 46.23 42.40 -37.90
CA MET A 254 46.49 41.76 -36.61
C MET A 254 45.20 41.59 -35.77
N ALA A 255 44.34 42.61 -35.76
CA ALA A 255 43.03 42.53 -35.08
C ALA A 255 42.12 41.47 -35.71
N MET A 256 42.10 41.34 -37.05
CA MET A 256 41.36 40.30 -37.75
C MET A 256 41.89 38.90 -37.42
N ALA A 257 43.21 38.70 -37.45
CA ALA A 257 43.83 37.42 -37.08
C ALA A 257 43.50 37.02 -35.63
N ASN A 258 43.62 37.96 -34.68
CA ASN A 258 43.26 37.72 -33.29
C ASN A 258 41.77 37.40 -33.14
N GLN A 259 40.89 38.06 -33.92
CA GLN A 259 39.47 37.78 -33.91
C GLN A 259 39.15 36.37 -34.43
N GLU A 260 39.85 35.90 -35.48
CA GLU A 260 39.72 34.54 -36.00
C GLU A 260 40.20 33.49 -35.01
N GLU A 261 41.33 33.74 -34.33
CA GLU A 261 41.84 32.87 -33.27
C GLU A 261 40.84 32.73 -32.12
N VAL A 262 40.28 33.85 -31.64
CA VAL A 262 39.25 33.83 -30.58
C VAL A 262 38.00 33.08 -31.05
N LYS A 263 37.57 33.25 -32.30
CA LYS A 263 36.44 32.48 -32.87
C LYS A 263 36.73 30.98 -32.89
N LEU A 264 37.94 30.57 -33.29
CA LEU A 264 38.35 29.16 -33.29
C LEU A 264 38.40 28.57 -31.87
N MET A 265 38.96 29.31 -30.91
CA MET A 265 38.98 28.89 -29.50
C MET A 265 37.57 28.74 -28.94
N ASN A 266 36.69 29.70 -29.20
CA ASN A 266 35.29 29.64 -28.76
C ASN A 266 34.55 28.45 -29.38
N ASN A 267 34.72 28.19 -30.68
CA ASN A 267 34.12 27.02 -31.33
C ASN A 267 34.62 25.70 -30.74
N ASN A 268 35.91 25.61 -30.37
CA ASN A 268 36.46 24.44 -29.71
C ASN A 268 35.86 24.24 -28.31
N GLU A 269 35.73 25.31 -27.52
CA GLU A 269 35.12 25.24 -26.20
C GLU A 269 33.61 24.91 -26.26
N ILE A 270 32.90 25.44 -27.25
CA ILE A 270 31.51 25.07 -27.55
C ILE A 270 31.42 23.58 -27.92
N GLN A 271 32.36 23.06 -28.71
CA GLN A 271 32.39 21.65 -29.06
C GLN A 271 32.66 20.76 -27.83
N LYS A 272 33.64 21.11 -26.99
CA LYS A 272 33.92 20.38 -25.74
C LYS A 272 32.73 20.40 -24.78
N SER A 273 32.12 21.56 -24.57
CA SER A 273 30.93 21.68 -23.71
C SER A 273 29.77 20.86 -24.25
N LYS A 274 29.57 20.81 -25.58
CA LYS A 274 28.58 19.94 -26.22
C LYS A 274 28.86 18.46 -25.97
N GLU A 275 30.11 18.02 -26.11
CA GLU A 275 30.50 16.62 -25.81
C GLU A 275 30.30 16.25 -24.35
N ILE A 276 30.58 17.18 -23.42
CA ILE A 276 30.31 17.01 -21.98
C ILE A 276 28.80 16.87 -21.75
N ILE A 277 27.99 17.74 -22.35
CA ILE A 277 26.52 17.67 -22.26
C ILE A 277 26.01 16.33 -22.81
N ASP A 278 26.51 15.87 -23.95
CA ASP A 278 26.12 14.59 -24.55
C ASP A 278 26.52 13.40 -23.66
N ASN A 279 27.70 13.45 -23.03
CA ASN A 279 28.13 12.44 -22.06
C ASN A 279 27.21 12.41 -20.82
N LEU A 280 26.89 13.59 -20.28
CA LEU A 280 25.99 13.73 -19.13
C LEU A 280 24.58 13.24 -19.47
N ASN A 281 24.05 13.58 -20.64
CA ASN A 281 22.76 13.08 -21.12
C ASN A 281 22.74 11.56 -21.27
N LYS A 282 23.84 10.96 -21.77
CA LYS A 282 23.98 9.51 -21.84
C LYS A 282 23.99 8.86 -20.46
N LYS A 283 24.71 9.46 -19.50
CA LYS A 283 24.71 9.01 -18.09
C LYS A 283 23.32 9.14 -17.45
N LEU A 284 22.64 10.26 -17.67
CA LEU A 284 21.28 10.50 -17.19
C LEU A 284 20.30 9.45 -17.75
N THR A 285 20.38 9.17 -19.05
CA THR A 285 19.54 8.15 -19.70
C THR A 285 19.81 6.76 -19.13
N ASN A 286 21.07 6.41 -18.85
CA ASN A 286 21.41 5.13 -18.23
C ASN A 286 20.90 5.04 -16.79
N CYS A 287 21.00 6.13 -16.02
CA CYS A 287 20.44 6.22 -14.67
C CYS A 287 18.92 6.02 -14.70
N MET A 288 18.22 6.74 -15.59
CA MET A 288 16.77 6.61 -15.77
C MET A 288 16.36 5.17 -16.10
N ARG A 289 17.05 4.50 -17.03
CA ARG A 289 16.80 3.08 -17.35
C ARG A 289 17.01 2.15 -16.16
N THR A 290 17.96 2.48 -15.28
CA THR A 290 18.24 1.68 -14.07
C THR A 290 17.13 1.88 -13.04
N ILE A 291 16.63 3.10 -12.90
CA ILE A 291 15.47 3.43 -12.06
C ILE A 291 14.23 2.70 -12.59
N ASP A 292 13.93 2.81 -13.89
CA ASP A 292 12.78 2.11 -14.51
C ASP A 292 12.85 0.59 -14.29
N ALA A 293 14.05 -0.01 -14.40
CA ALA A 293 14.25 -1.43 -14.14
C ALA A 293 13.98 -1.78 -12.66
N LYS A 294 14.41 -0.93 -11.73
CA LYS A 294 14.16 -1.10 -10.29
C LYS A 294 12.69 -0.93 -9.93
N ASP A 295 11.99 -0.01 -10.58
CA ASP A 295 10.54 0.18 -10.38
C ASP A 295 9.75 -1.05 -10.82
N VAL A 296 10.15 -1.69 -11.93
CA VAL A 296 9.57 -2.97 -12.37
C VAL A 296 9.88 -4.09 -11.36
N GLU A 297 11.11 -4.17 -10.83
CA GLU A 297 11.46 -5.13 -9.77
C GLU A 297 10.61 -4.93 -8.50
N LEU A 298 10.44 -3.67 -8.06
CA LEU A 298 9.61 -3.33 -6.89
C LEU A 298 8.14 -3.71 -7.11
N LEU A 299 7.60 -3.42 -8.29
CA LEU A 299 6.22 -3.80 -8.64
C LEU A 299 6.04 -5.32 -8.64
N ASN A 300 7.01 -6.07 -9.17
CA ASN A 300 7.00 -7.52 -9.15
C ASN A 300 7.05 -8.07 -7.73
N LEU A 301 7.92 -7.50 -6.88
CA LEU A 301 8.02 -7.89 -5.46
C LEU A 301 6.73 -7.57 -4.69
N GLN A 302 6.14 -6.40 -4.92
CA GLN A 302 4.85 -6.03 -4.33
C GLN A 302 3.73 -6.98 -4.77
N THR A 303 3.74 -7.38 -6.04
CA THR A 303 2.78 -8.36 -6.58
C THR A 303 2.97 -9.74 -5.92
N ALA A 304 4.22 -10.20 -5.80
CA ALA A 304 4.55 -11.46 -5.14
C ALA A 304 4.14 -11.44 -3.65
N LEU A 305 4.40 -10.34 -2.94
CA LEU A 305 3.94 -10.15 -1.56
C LEU A 305 2.41 -10.20 -1.47
N GLY A 306 1.71 -9.52 -2.37
CA GLY A 306 0.25 -9.60 -2.45
C GLY A 306 -0.26 -11.04 -2.66
N GLN A 307 0.42 -11.82 -3.50
CA GLN A 307 0.12 -13.24 -3.70
C GLN A 307 0.37 -14.07 -2.42
N TYR A 308 1.48 -13.84 -1.72
CA TYR A 308 1.76 -14.52 -0.45
C TYR A 308 0.71 -14.20 0.63
N TYR A 309 0.22 -12.96 0.70
CA TYR A 309 -0.86 -12.63 1.63
C TYR A 309 -2.17 -13.36 1.29
N ALA A 310 -2.53 -13.43 0.00
CA ALA A 310 -3.70 -14.19 -0.45
C ALA A 310 -3.54 -15.70 -0.17
N GLU A 311 -2.35 -16.26 -0.39
CA GLU A 311 -2.05 -17.66 -0.08
C GLU A 311 -2.09 -17.94 1.42
N LEU A 312 -1.61 -17.01 2.25
CA LEU A 312 -1.66 -17.11 3.71
C LEU A 312 -3.10 -17.12 4.22
N GLU A 313 -3.94 -16.23 3.71
CA GLU A 313 -5.36 -16.18 4.05
C GLU A 313 -6.08 -17.47 3.62
N ALA A 314 -5.83 -17.95 2.40
CA ALA A 314 -6.37 -19.22 1.92
C ALA A 314 -5.92 -20.41 2.80
N LYS A 315 -4.65 -20.44 3.22
CA LYS A 315 -4.14 -21.45 4.15
C LYS A 315 -4.85 -21.38 5.50
N GLU A 316 -5.08 -20.19 6.05
CA GLU A 316 -5.80 -20.03 7.31
C GLU A 316 -7.25 -20.53 7.21
N HIS A 317 -7.93 -20.30 6.08
CA HIS A 317 -9.24 -20.89 5.82
C HIS A 317 -9.20 -22.42 5.82
N LEU A 318 -8.25 -23.02 5.11
CA LEU A 318 -8.08 -24.48 5.09
C LEU A 318 -7.73 -25.06 6.46
N GLU A 319 -6.93 -24.35 7.27
CA GLU A 319 -6.58 -24.78 8.63
C GLU A 319 -7.81 -24.78 9.55
N ARG A 320 -8.68 -23.76 9.45
CA ARG A 320 -9.96 -23.74 10.16
C ARG A 320 -10.87 -24.88 9.74
N ASP A 321 -10.99 -25.14 8.44
CA ASP A 321 -11.81 -26.25 7.93
C ASP A 321 -11.26 -27.62 8.38
N LEU A 322 -9.93 -27.78 8.40
CA LEU A 322 -9.29 -28.99 8.92
C LEU A 322 -9.57 -29.15 10.42
N ALA A 323 -9.48 -28.08 11.21
CA ALA A 323 -9.80 -28.13 12.64
C ALA A 323 -11.25 -28.57 12.87
N LEU A 324 -12.21 -28.00 12.13
CA LEU A 324 -13.62 -28.40 12.19
C LEU A 324 -13.81 -29.87 11.80
N ALA A 325 -13.20 -30.32 10.70
CA ALA A 325 -13.27 -31.71 10.28
C ALA A 325 -12.66 -32.68 11.33
N THR A 326 -11.57 -32.28 11.99
CA THR A 326 -10.97 -33.08 13.06
C THR A 326 -11.86 -33.12 14.32
N GLU A 327 -12.54 -32.01 14.66
CA GLU A 327 -13.50 -31.97 15.76
C GLU A 327 -14.71 -32.84 15.47
N GLU A 328 -15.27 -32.76 14.26
CA GLU A 328 -16.38 -33.62 13.83
C GLU A 328 -15.98 -35.10 13.83
N SER A 329 -14.78 -35.43 13.35
CA SER A 329 -14.23 -36.78 13.40
C SER A 329 -14.07 -37.27 14.85
N ALA A 330 -13.58 -36.43 15.75
CA ALA A 330 -13.45 -36.77 17.17
C ALA A 330 -14.83 -37.00 17.82
N ARG A 331 -15.82 -36.15 17.50
CA ARG A 331 -17.20 -36.29 17.96
C ARG A 331 -17.85 -37.59 17.48
N LEU A 332 -17.70 -37.92 16.19
CA LEU A 332 -18.20 -39.18 15.63
C LEU A 332 -17.51 -40.40 16.24
N THR A 333 -16.20 -40.30 16.51
CA THR A 333 -15.44 -41.37 17.18
C THR A 333 -15.94 -41.56 18.62
N GLY A 334 -16.23 -40.48 19.35
CA GLY A 334 -16.84 -40.54 20.67
C GLY A 334 -18.19 -41.25 20.67
N LEU A 335 -19.09 -40.86 19.76
CA LEU A 335 -20.39 -41.51 19.60
C LEU A 335 -20.29 -42.98 19.21
N LEU A 336 -19.30 -43.34 18.38
CA LEU A 336 -19.05 -44.73 18.02
C LEU A 336 -18.61 -45.56 19.23
N ASN A 337 -17.68 -45.03 20.03
CA ASN A 337 -17.22 -45.70 21.26
C ASN A 337 -18.37 -45.88 22.26
N ASP A 338 -19.20 -44.86 22.48
CA ASP A 338 -20.37 -44.96 23.36
C ASP A 338 -21.36 -46.05 22.88
N ALA A 339 -21.60 -46.11 21.56
CA ALA A 339 -22.45 -47.14 20.97
C ALA A 339 -21.85 -48.55 21.13
N ASP A 340 -20.54 -48.70 20.95
CA ASP A 340 -19.83 -49.96 21.17
C ASP A 340 -19.86 -50.39 22.65
N GLU A 341 -19.68 -49.46 23.59
CA GLU A 341 -19.81 -49.74 25.02
C GLU A 341 -21.22 -50.20 25.40
N HIS A 342 -22.26 -49.53 24.86
CA HIS A 342 -23.65 -49.93 25.02
C HIS A 342 -23.93 -51.32 24.40
N ALA A 343 -23.37 -51.61 23.23
CA ALA A 343 -23.52 -52.90 22.58
C ALA A 343 -22.87 -54.02 23.42
N GLU A 344 -21.66 -53.80 23.93
CA GLU A 344 -20.97 -54.75 24.81
C GLU A 344 -21.67 -54.90 26.16
N PHE A 345 -22.28 -53.84 26.71
CA PHE A 345 -23.12 -53.94 27.90
C PHE A 345 -24.37 -54.80 27.65
N SER A 346 -25.10 -54.54 26.57
CA SER A 346 -26.26 -55.36 26.19
C SER A 346 -25.89 -56.81 25.91
N LYS A 347 -24.71 -57.06 25.32
CA LYS A 347 -24.18 -58.40 25.12
C LYS A 347 -23.88 -59.11 26.45
N ARG A 348 -23.23 -58.43 27.39
CA ARG A 348 -22.99 -58.95 28.75
C ARG A 348 -24.29 -59.28 29.48
N GLU A 349 -25.31 -58.42 29.39
CA GLU A 349 -26.64 -58.70 29.96
C GLU A 349 -27.30 -59.92 29.31
N LYS A 350 -27.23 -60.04 27.97
CA LYS A 350 -27.74 -61.22 27.25
C LYS A 350 -27.02 -62.50 27.68
N GLU A 351 -25.70 -62.45 27.84
CA GLU A 351 -24.91 -63.58 28.36
C GLU A 351 -25.34 -63.95 29.78
N GLU A 352 -25.55 -62.98 30.68
CA GLU A 352 -26.05 -63.22 32.03
C GLU A 352 -27.46 -63.86 32.00
N ILE A 353 -28.37 -63.36 31.17
CA ILE A 353 -29.71 -63.93 31.00
C ILE A 353 -29.63 -65.37 30.47
N LEU A 354 -28.75 -65.66 29.50
CA LEU A 354 -28.55 -67.00 28.97
C LEU A 354 -28.04 -67.98 30.04
N THR A 355 -27.12 -67.54 30.91
CA THR A 355 -26.65 -68.39 32.02
C THR A 355 -27.74 -68.66 33.05
N LYS A 356 -28.55 -67.64 33.41
CA LYS A 356 -29.72 -67.80 34.28
C LYS A 356 -30.76 -68.72 33.64
N LEU A 357 -31.02 -68.57 32.34
CA LEU A 357 -31.92 -69.44 31.58
C LEU A 357 -31.44 -70.89 31.64
N SER A 358 -30.16 -71.14 31.34
CA SER A 358 -29.55 -72.47 31.43
C SER A 358 -29.66 -73.08 32.83
N GLN A 359 -29.52 -72.29 33.89
CA GLN A 359 -29.72 -72.75 35.27
C GLN A 359 -31.20 -73.12 35.52
N THR A 360 -32.14 -72.28 35.10
CA THR A 360 -33.58 -72.57 35.25
C THR A 360 -34.02 -73.78 34.44
N GLU A 361 -33.49 -73.97 33.23
CA GLU A 361 -33.72 -75.16 32.40
C GLU A 361 -33.22 -76.42 33.09
N ARG A 362 -32.04 -76.37 33.74
CA ARG A 362 -31.49 -77.49 34.53
C ARG A 362 -32.39 -77.83 35.72
N MET A 363 -32.78 -76.83 36.51
CA MET A 363 -33.70 -77.02 37.65
C MET A 363 -35.06 -77.56 37.20
N LEU A 364 -35.56 -77.12 36.04
CA LEU A 364 -36.79 -77.61 35.45
C LEU A 364 -36.66 -79.07 35.01
N ALA A 365 -35.54 -79.45 34.37
CA ALA A 365 -35.27 -80.84 34.00
C ALA A 365 -35.19 -81.74 35.24
N GLU A 366 -34.49 -81.33 36.29
CA GLU A 366 -34.45 -82.02 37.58
C GLU A 366 -35.84 -82.10 38.23
N GLY A 367 -36.63 -81.03 38.16
CA GLY A 367 -38.03 -80.99 38.58
C GLY A 367 -38.89 -82.02 37.84
N LYS A 368 -38.79 -82.09 36.51
CA LYS A 368 -39.48 -83.07 35.67
C LYS A 368 -39.08 -84.50 36.05
N ILE A 369 -37.80 -84.78 36.29
CA ILE A 369 -37.34 -86.10 36.76
C ILE A 369 -37.97 -86.45 38.12
N ARG A 370 -38.03 -85.50 39.06
CA ARG A 370 -38.68 -85.71 40.36
C ARG A 370 -40.18 -85.98 40.22
N VAL A 371 -40.87 -85.23 39.36
CA VAL A 371 -42.29 -85.44 39.07
C VAL A 371 -42.51 -86.83 38.48
N ASN A 372 -41.75 -87.22 37.45
CA ASN A 372 -41.85 -88.56 36.86
C ASN A 372 -41.64 -89.67 37.90
N LYS A 373 -40.70 -89.51 38.83
CA LYS A 373 -40.48 -90.46 39.93
C LYS A 373 -41.67 -90.51 40.88
N LEU A 374 -42.23 -89.36 41.27
CA LEU A 374 -43.43 -89.29 42.10
C LEU A 374 -44.65 -89.87 41.39
N GLU A 375 -44.78 -89.69 40.08
CA GLU A 375 -45.83 -90.31 39.26
C GLU A 375 -45.69 -91.83 39.23
N GLU A 376 -44.47 -92.36 39.07
CA GLU A 376 -44.19 -93.79 39.13
C GLU A 376 -44.55 -94.37 40.52
N ASP A 377 -44.12 -93.69 41.59
CA ASP A 377 -44.43 -94.11 42.96
C ASP A 377 -45.93 -94.00 43.28
N ASN A 378 -46.62 -92.97 42.77
CA ASN A 378 -48.09 -92.86 42.86
C ASN A 378 -48.77 -94.01 42.10
N GLY A 379 -48.26 -94.36 40.92
CA GLY A 379 -48.70 -95.53 40.16
C GLY A 379 -48.56 -96.84 40.94
N LYS A 380 -47.42 -97.05 41.60
CA LYS A 380 -47.19 -98.21 42.50
C LYS A 380 -48.18 -98.22 43.67
N LEU A 381 -48.42 -97.07 44.30
CA LEU A 381 -49.38 -96.94 45.40
C LEU A 381 -50.80 -97.21 44.95
N ARG A 382 -51.23 -96.68 43.79
CA ARG A 382 -52.54 -96.97 43.19
C ARG A 382 -52.69 -98.46 42.92
N HIS A 383 -51.67 -99.12 42.37
CA HIS A 383 -51.70 -100.56 42.13
C HIS A 383 -51.79 -101.38 43.42
N ALA A 384 -51.01 -101.03 44.45
CA ALA A 384 -51.07 -101.68 45.76
C ALA A 384 -52.44 -101.49 46.43
N LEU A 385 -53.03 -100.30 46.33
CA LEU A 385 -54.38 -100.01 46.80
C LEU A 385 -55.41 -100.87 46.06
N GLU A 386 -55.34 -100.94 44.74
CA GLU A 386 -56.24 -101.74 43.91
C GLU A 386 -56.14 -103.24 44.24
N GLN A 387 -54.93 -103.76 44.44
CA GLN A 387 -54.72 -105.12 44.93
C GLN A 387 -55.34 -105.35 46.31
N SER A 388 -55.18 -104.41 47.24
CA SER A 388 -55.76 -104.51 48.59
C SER A 388 -57.29 -104.49 48.56
N MET A 389 -57.88 -103.64 47.70
CA MET A 389 -59.32 -103.55 47.51
C MET A 389 -59.87 -104.81 46.84
N THR A 390 -59.14 -105.38 45.88
CA THR A 390 -59.48 -106.67 45.26
C THR A 390 -59.42 -107.80 46.30
N ARG A 391 -58.42 -107.83 47.17
CA ARG A 391 -58.32 -108.79 48.28
C ARG A 391 -59.46 -108.64 49.27
N LEU A 392 -59.82 -107.42 49.63
CA LEU A 392 -60.95 -107.13 50.52
C LEU A 392 -62.28 -107.55 49.89
N ASN A 393 -62.54 -107.18 48.63
CA ASN A 393 -63.76 -107.57 47.92
C ASN A 393 -63.87 -109.10 47.80
N ARG A 394 -62.75 -109.80 47.55
CA ARG A 394 -62.71 -111.27 47.51
C ARG A 394 -62.98 -111.90 48.89
N MET A 395 -62.54 -111.27 49.98
CA MET A 395 -62.85 -111.70 51.35
C MET A 395 -64.28 -111.33 51.79
N SER A 396 -64.90 -110.31 51.17
CA SER A 396 -66.25 -109.86 51.48
C SER A 396 -67.36 -110.59 50.70
N MET A 397 -67.04 -111.32 49.62
CA MET A 397 -68.04 -112.06 48.82
C MET A 397 -68.38 -113.45 49.35
N ASP A 398 -67.62 -114.01 50.31
CA ASP A 398 -67.74 -115.41 50.74
C ASP A 398 -68.49 -115.63 52.08
N SER A 399 -68.98 -114.58 52.73
CA SER A 399 -69.82 -114.77 53.92
C SER A 399 -70.73 -113.59 54.16
N ASP A 400 -71.91 -113.59 53.54
CA ASP A 400 -73.06 -112.88 54.08
C ASP A 400 -74.38 -113.36 53.44
N PHE A 401 -75.41 -113.48 54.28
CA PHE A 401 -76.83 -113.45 53.90
C PHE A 401 -77.57 -114.74 53.48
N LEU A 402 -77.30 -115.90 54.08
CA LEU A 402 -78.25 -117.03 54.05
C LEU A 402 -78.41 -117.69 55.43
N VAL A 403 -79.37 -117.21 56.22
CA VAL A 403 -79.84 -117.96 57.41
C VAL A 403 -80.50 -119.25 56.90
N ASP A 404 -79.98 -120.41 57.31
CA ASP A 404 -80.45 -121.72 56.83
C ASP A 404 -81.97 -121.83 56.99
N ARG A 405 -82.66 -122.05 55.87
CA ARG A 405 -84.12 -122.16 55.79
C ARG A 405 -84.70 -123.12 56.83
N ARG A 406 -83.95 -124.17 57.21
CA ARG A 406 -84.36 -125.13 58.25
C ARG A 406 -84.50 -124.49 59.64
N ILE A 407 -83.63 -123.55 59.98
CA ILE A 407 -83.66 -122.84 61.27
C ILE A 407 -84.90 -121.95 61.34
N VAL A 408 -85.20 -121.24 60.25
CA VAL A 408 -86.39 -120.39 60.14
C VAL A 408 -87.68 -121.20 60.23
N ILE A 409 -87.78 -122.33 59.52
CA ILE A 409 -88.94 -123.24 59.60
C ILE A 409 -89.11 -123.77 61.02
N LYS A 410 -88.02 -124.21 61.66
CA LYS A 410 -88.10 -124.77 63.02
C LYS A 410 -88.54 -123.72 64.05
N LEU A 411 -88.11 -122.46 63.91
CA LEU A 411 -88.57 -121.35 64.73
C LEU A 411 -90.07 -121.06 64.54
N LEU A 412 -90.56 -121.04 63.29
CA LEU A 412 -91.99 -120.88 63.02
C LEU A 412 -92.82 -122.03 63.60
N VAL A 413 -92.38 -123.28 63.40
CA VAL A 413 -93.08 -124.47 63.90
C VAL A 413 -93.12 -124.48 65.44
N THR A 414 -92.01 -124.13 66.10
CA THR A 414 -91.98 -124.05 67.58
C THR A 414 -92.83 -122.92 68.12
N TYR A 415 -92.98 -121.81 67.39
CA TYR A 415 -93.89 -120.73 67.77
C TYR A 415 -95.36 -121.18 67.79
N PHE A 416 -95.81 -121.92 66.76
CA PHE A 416 -97.19 -122.43 66.72
C PHE A 416 -97.44 -123.61 67.68
N GLN A 417 -96.46 -124.51 67.87
CA GLN A 417 -96.62 -125.66 68.77
C GLN A 417 -96.71 -125.28 70.26
N ARG A 418 -96.08 -124.16 70.67
CA ARG A 418 -96.05 -123.71 72.06
C ARG A 418 -97.01 -122.54 72.35
N ASN A 419 -98.23 -122.60 71.83
CA ASN A 419 -99.28 -121.60 72.10
C ASN A 419 -98.79 -120.14 72.00
N HIS A 420 -98.08 -119.80 70.90
CA HIS A 420 -97.59 -118.44 70.63
C HIS A 420 -96.68 -117.85 71.72
N SER A 421 -95.67 -118.60 72.16
CA SER A 421 -94.76 -118.12 73.21
C SER A 421 -93.95 -116.89 72.78
N LYS A 422 -93.96 -115.85 73.64
CA LYS A 422 -93.25 -114.58 73.39
C LYS A 422 -91.74 -114.74 73.26
N GLU A 423 -91.14 -115.71 73.95
CA GLU A 423 -89.69 -115.97 73.91
C GLU A 423 -89.20 -116.45 72.53
N VAL A 424 -90.00 -117.29 71.84
CA VAL A 424 -89.65 -117.77 70.49
C VAL A 424 -89.79 -116.63 69.48
N LEU A 425 -90.80 -115.77 69.64
CA LEU A 425 -90.97 -114.59 68.80
C LEU A 425 -89.81 -113.60 68.97
N ASP A 426 -89.36 -113.35 70.20
CA ASP A 426 -88.20 -112.51 70.49
C ASP A 426 -86.89 -113.08 69.90
N LEU A 427 -86.72 -114.42 69.94
CA LEU A 427 -85.60 -115.08 69.28
C LEU A 427 -85.65 -114.97 67.75
N MET A 428 -86.83 -115.09 67.14
CA MET A 428 -87.03 -114.89 65.69
C MET A 428 -86.67 -113.47 65.28
N VAL A 429 -87.14 -112.47 66.02
CA VAL A 429 -86.81 -111.05 65.80
C VAL A 429 -85.30 -110.83 65.77
N ARG A 430 -84.57 -111.46 66.70
CA ARG A 430 -83.11 -111.31 66.81
C ARG A 430 -82.34 -112.08 65.72
N MET A 431 -82.75 -113.32 65.39
CA MET A 431 -82.06 -114.16 64.39
C MET A 431 -82.36 -113.79 62.94
N LEU A 432 -83.58 -113.33 62.65
CA LEU A 432 -83.99 -112.93 61.30
C LEU A 432 -83.74 -111.44 61.03
N GLY A 433 -83.26 -110.67 62.01
CA GLY A 433 -82.96 -109.25 61.86
C GLY A 433 -84.19 -108.40 61.54
N PHE A 434 -85.31 -108.62 62.26
CA PHE A 434 -86.53 -107.84 62.04
C PHE A 434 -86.24 -106.35 62.29
N SER A 435 -86.68 -105.48 61.36
CA SER A 435 -86.58 -104.03 61.54
C SER A 435 -87.46 -103.58 62.70
N ASP A 436 -87.16 -102.41 63.27
CA ASP A 436 -87.95 -101.86 64.38
C ASP A 436 -89.42 -101.62 63.98
N GLU A 437 -89.72 -101.38 62.70
CA GLU A 437 -91.11 -101.32 62.19
C GLU A 437 -91.82 -102.68 62.21
N ASP A 438 -91.11 -103.78 61.95
CA ASP A 438 -91.68 -105.13 62.01
C ASP A 438 -91.95 -105.54 63.44
N LYS A 439 -91.02 -105.26 64.36
CA LYS A 439 -91.20 -105.48 65.81
C LYS A 439 -92.45 -104.79 66.36
N GLN A 440 -92.80 -103.63 65.80
CA GLN A 440 -93.98 -102.85 66.17
C GLN A 440 -95.29 -103.48 65.62
N ARG A 441 -95.25 -104.13 64.44
CA ARG A 441 -96.40 -104.84 63.85
C ARG A 441 -96.75 -106.18 64.53
N ILE A 442 -95.76 -106.85 65.14
CA ILE A 442 -95.93 -108.11 65.90
C ILE A 442 -96.06 -107.91 67.42
N GLY A 443 -96.20 -106.68 67.90
CA GLY A 443 -96.63 -106.36 69.28
C GLY A 443 -95.59 -106.54 70.39
N VAL A 444 -94.29 -106.56 70.07
CA VAL A 444 -93.21 -106.90 71.03
C VAL A 444 -92.54 -105.67 71.68
N ALA A 445 -92.62 -104.46 71.12
CA ALA A 445 -91.84 -103.31 71.61
C ALA A 445 -92.65 -102.01 71.86
N GLN A 446 -93.80 -102.09 72.53
CA GLN A 446 -94.27 -100.98 73.38
C GLN A 446 -93.76 -101.26 74.78
N HIS A 447 -92.67 -100.61 75.21
CA HIS A 447 -92.28 -100.31 76.61
C HIS A 447 -90.82 -99.79 76.61
N GLY A 448 -90.60 -98.53 76.99
CA GLY A 448 -89.28 -98.06 77.49
C GLY A 448 -88.64 -96.85 76.77
N PRO A 449 -88.57 -95.66 77.42
CA PRO A 449 -88.05 -94.40 76.85
C PRO A 449 -86.66 -93.98 77.40
N GLY A 450 -85.83 -93.30 76.58
CA GLY A 450 -84.87 -92.29 77.06
C GLY A 450 -83.38 -92.36 76.63
N LYS A 451 -82.92 -91.22 76.04
CA LYS A 451 -81.78 -90.38 76.51
C LYS A 451 -80.30 -90.82 76.23
N GLY A 452 -79.69 -90.15 75.23
CA GLY A 452 -78.62 -89.15 75.50
C GLY A 452 -77.12 -89.46 75.26
N ILE A 453 -76.47 -88.54 74.50
CA ILE A 453 -75.16 -87.83 74.72
C ILE A 453 -73.86 -88.70 74.85
N VAL A 454 -72.61 -88.34 74.49
CA VAL A 454 -71.84 -87.08 74.31
C VAL A 454 -70.45 -87.39 73.68
N ARG A 455 -69.82 -86.36 73.08
CA ARG A 455 -68.38 -85.92 73.18
C ARG A 455 -67.25 -86.93 72.87
N GLY A 456 -66.13 -86.54 72.26
CA GLY A 456 -65.54 -85.22 71.98
C GLY A 456 -64.09 -85.38 71.49
N VAL A 457 -63.57 -84.45 70.65
CA VAL A 457 -62.56 -83.41 71.03
C VAL A 457 -61.11 -83.91 70.75
N LEU A 458 -60.13 -83.24 70.10
CA LEU A 458 -59.50 -81.88 70.20
C LEU A 458 -58.52 -81.73 68.98
N GLY A 459 -58.49 -80.62 68.19
CA GLY A 459 -57.60 -79.42 68.32
C GLY A 459 -56.46 -79.44 67.25
N LEU A 460 -55.97 -78.38 66.56
CA LEU A 460 -55.93 -76.90 66.71
C LEU A 460 -55.33 -76.24 65.38
N PRO A 461 -55.15 -74.90 65.21
CA PRO A 461 -55.69 -74.08 64.10
C PRO A 461 -54.71 -73.09 63.39
N GLY A 462 -55.20 -72.25 62.46
CA GLY A 462 -54.65 -70.87 62.29
C GLY A 462 -54.82 -70.15 60.95
N HIS A 463 -55.69 -69.13 60.91
CA HIS A 463 -55.71 -67.99 59.98
C HIS A 463 -56.03 -66.73 60.80
N LEU A 464 -55.34 -65.60 60.56
CA LEU A 464 -55.72 -64.25 61.03
C LEU A 464 -55.12 -63.16 60.12
N VAL A 465 -55.83 -62.04 60.02
CA VAL A 465 -55.69 -60.89 59.12
C VAL A 465 -55.40 -59.62 59.96
N GLY A 466 -54.61 -58.64 59.46
CA GLY A 466 -54.59 -57.25 59.96
C GLY A 466 -53.30 -56.44 59.69
N GLY A 467 -53.41 -55.22 59.12
CA GLY A 467 -52.33 -54.24 58.78
C GLY A 467 -51.55 -53.68 59.99
N ILE A 468 -50.54 -52.80 59.87
CA ILE A 468 -50.54 -51.38 59.43
C ILE A 468 -49.09 -50.93 59.05
N LEU A 469 -48.97 -50.10 57.98
CA LEU A 469 -48.01 -48.99 57.71
C LEU A 469 -46.50 -49.12 58.03
N GLY A 470 -45.65 -49.01 56.99
CA GLY A 470 -44.29 -48.48 57.12
C GLY A 470 -43.28 -48.92 56.04
N GLY A 471 -43.08 -48.09 55.00
CA GLY A 471 -41.86 -48.09 54.16
C GLY A 471 -41.91 -48.86 52.84
N SER A 472 -41.76 -48.15 51.72
CA SER A 472 -41.41 -48.67 50.39
C SER A 472 -39.95 -48.29 50.05
N PRO A 473 -39.30 -48.77 48.97
CA PRO A 473 -39.58 -49.92 48.06
C PRO A 473 -38.31 -50.82 47.92
N ALA A 474 -38.12 -51.86 47.07
CA ALA A 474 -38.62 -52.16 45.73
C ALA A 474 -38.47 -53.65 45.37
N ASN A 475 -39.42 -54.16 44.57
CA ASN A 475 -39.34 -55.41 43.82
C ASN A 475 -38.91 -55.14 42.37
N THR A 476 -38.37 -56.18 41.75
CA THR A 476 -38.02 -56.32 40.33
C THR A 476 -39.21 -56.22 39.37
N LEU A 477 -39.17 -55.25 38.44
CA LEU A 477 -39.12 -55.38 36.97
C LEU A 477 -39.06 -53.97 36.35
N THR A 478 -38.51 -53.89 35.13
CA THR A 478 -38.53 -52.78 34.13
C THR A 478 -37.34 -51.81 34.09
N ASN A 479 -36.73 -51.80 32.91
CA ASN A 479 -35.84 -50.81 32.32
C ASN A 479 -36.09 -49.37 32.77
N MET A 480 -34.96 -48.67 32.97
CA MET A 480 -34.74 -47.25 32.70
C MET A 480 -35.51 -46.23 33.54
N ALA A 481 -34.73 -45.20 33.90
CA ALA A 481 -35.13 -43.89 34.38
C ALA A 481 -35.62 -43.76 35.82
N SER A 482 -34.70 -43.25 36.64
CA SER A 482 -34.93 -42.10 37.50
C SER A 482 -35.78 -41.02 36.79
N ASP A 483 -37.10 -41.24 36.73
CA ASP A 483 -38.16 -40.28 36.47
C ASP A 483 -38.98 -40.17 37.75
N ASN A 484 -38.57 -39.29 38.66
CA ASN A 484 -39.35 -38.89 39.84
C ASN A 484 -39.50 -37.37 39.87
N GLN A 485 -39.77 -36.76 38.72
CA GLN A 485 -40.48 -35.49 38.67
C GLN A 485 -41.93 -35.86 38.39
N SER A 486 -42.83 -35.56 39.33
CA SER A 486 -44.25 -35.81 39.18
C SER A 486 -44.71 -35.16 37.86
N ILE A 487 -45.60 -35.81 37.10
CA ILE A 487 -46.20 -35.19 35.90
C ILE A 487 -46.80 -33.82 36.27
N ALA A 488 -47.32 -33.65 37.49
CA ALA A 488 -47.74 -32.35 37.99
C ALA A 488 -46.57 -31.34 38.08
N ASP A 489 -45.38 -31.77 38.48
CA ASP A 489 -44.17 -30.94 38.53
C ASP A 489 -43.64 -30.64 37.12
N LEU A 490 -43.66 -31.59 36.17
CA LEU A 490 -43.34 -31.32 34.77
C LEU A 490 -44.35 -30.37 34.10
N TRP A 491 -45.63 -30.47 34.44
CA TRP A 491 -46.64 -29.53 33.98
C TRP A 491 -46.47 -28.15 34.61
N VAL A 492 -46.09 -28.08 35.88
CA VAL A 492 -45.77 -26.81 36.56
C VAL A 492 -44.50 -26.19 35.96
N ASP A 493 -43.44 -26.97 35.71
CA ASP A 493 -42.21 -26.52 35.05
C ASP A 493 -42.47 -26.12 33.60
N PHE A 494 -43.32 -26.85 32.88
CA PHE A 494 -43.74 -26.46 31.53
C PHE A 494 -44.52 -25.14 31.55
N LEU A 495 -45.47 -24.96 32.49
CA LEU A 495 -46.23 -23.71 32.62
C LEU A 495 -45.34 -22.54 33.08
N LEU A 496 -44.37 -22.76 33.97
CA LEU A 496 -43.38 -21.78 34.39
C LEU A 496 -42.42 -21.41 33.24
N LYS A 497 -41.96 -22.41 32.48
CA LYS A 497 -41.09 -22.22 31.33
C LYS A 497 -41.82 -21.55 30.17
N GLU A 498 -43.09 -21.89 29.92
CA GLU A 498 -43.91 -21.25 28.90
C GLU A 498 -44.30 -19.82 29.29
N THR A 499 -44.51 -19.53 30.58
CA THR A 499 -44.72 -18.16 31.07
C THR A 499 -43.43 -17.33 31.07
N GLU A 500 -42.27 -17.93 31.37
CA GLU A 500 -40.96 -17.27 31.22
C GLU A 500 -40.62 -17.01 29.75
N GLU A 501 -40.89 -17.96 28.85
CA GLU A 501 -40.68 -17.77 27.41
C GLU A 501 -41.63 -16.74 26.81
N ARG A 502 -42.91 -16.68 27.21
CA ARG A 502 -43.82 -15.61 26.78
C ARG A 502 -43.33 -14.25 27.27
N LYS A 503 -42.84 -14.15 28.51
CA LYS A 503 -42.26 -12.91 29.06
C LYS A 503 -40.95 -12.50 28.36
N LYS A 504 -40.11 -13.47 27.97
CA LYS A 504 -38.90 -13.24 27.17
C LYS A 504 -39.23 -12.81 25.74
N ARG A 505 -40.23 -13.41 25.08
CA ARG A 505 -40.70 -13.00 23.74
C ARG A 505 -41.31 -11.59 23.77
N GLU A 506 -42.10 -11.25 24.78
CA GLU A 506 -42.60 -9.88 24.98
C GLU A 506 -41.45 -8.87 25.19
N SER A 507 -40.40 -9.24 25.92
CA SER A 507 -39.22 -8.37 26.12
C SER A 507 -38.31 -8.23 24.88
N VAL A 508 -38.31 -9.22 23.98
CA VAL A 508 -37.52 -9.21 22.74
C VAL A 508 -38.31 -8.53 21.61
N GLU A 509 -39.64 -8.60 21.60
CA GLU A 509 -40.50 -7.86 20.67
C GLU A 509 -40.59 -6.37 21.00
N ASP A 510 -40.52 -5.95 22.27
CA ASP A 510 -40.45 -4.52 22.64
C ASP A 510 -39.09 -3.88 22.28
N VAL A 511 -38.00 -4.65 22.28
CA VAL A 511 -36.68 -4.17 21.83
C VAL A 511 -36.58 -4.17 20.29
N SER A 512 -37.21 -5.13 19.62
CA SER A 512 -37.15 -5.23 18.14
C SER A 512 -38.02 -4.16 17.45
N ARG A 513 -39.16 -3.77 18.05
CA ARG A 513 -39.97 -2.62 17.57
C ARG A 513 -39.26 -1.26 17.67
N SER A 514 -38.20 -1.14 18.48
CA SER A 514 -37.43 0.11 18.62
C SER A 514 -36.30 0.26 17.60
N ARG A 515 -36.02 -0.77 16.78
CA ARG A 515 -34.85 -0.80 15.89
C ARG A 515 -35.17 -0.98 14.41
N GLU A 516 -36.42 -1.21 14.04
CA GLU A 516 -36.87 -1.43 12.66
C GLU A 516 -37.51 -0.20 11.98
N ASP A 517 -37.42 1.00 12.60
CA ASP A 517 -37.96 2.24 12.00
C ASP A 517 -36.90 3.11 11.28
N LEU A 518 -35.68 2.60 11.07
CA LEU A 518 -34.61 3.33 10.37
C LEU A 518 -33.77 2.40 9.51
N HIS A 519 -34.37 1.76 8.50
CA HIS A 519 -33.78 1.64 7.16
C HIS A 519 -34.61 0.71 6.26
N GLU A 520 -35.41 1.29 5.36
CA GLU A 520 -35.55 0.71 4.02
C GLU A 520 -35.90 1.79 2.98
N ARG A 521 -35.06 1.86 1.93
CA ARG A 521 -35.43 1.99 0.50
C ARG A 521 -35.43 3.37 -0.22
N ASN A 522 -34.26 3.71 -0.83
CA ASN A 522 -33.93 4.06 -2.26
C ASN A 522 -34.79 5.08 -3.09
N PRO A 523 -34.38 5.57 -4.30
CA PRO A 523 -33.08 5.99 -4.88
C PRO A 523 -33.13 7.33 -5.71
N ASN A 524 -31.96 7.76 -6.23
CA ASN A 524 -31.68 8.57 -7.45
C ASN A 524 -32.10 10.07 -7.57
N THR A 525 -31.12 10.95 -7.88
CA THR A 525 -30.86 11.64 -9.19
C THR A 525 -30.37 13.10 -9.03
N ALA A 526 -29.36 13.45 -9.84
CA ALA A 526 -29.03 14.76 -10.44
C ALA A 526 -28.29 15.87 -9.63
N GLY A 527 -27.05 16.13 -10.08
CA GLY A 527 -26.69 17.45 -10.62
C GLY A 527 -25.90 18.41 -9.71
N PRO A 528 -25.17 19.37 -10.30
CA PRO A 528 -23.76 19.60 -9.97
C PRO A 528 -23.44 21.01 -9.45
N SER A 529 -22.23 21.19 -8.88
CA SER A 529 -21.30 22.31 -9.15
C SER A 529 -20.38 22.60 -7.95
N SER A 530 -19.07 22.56 -8.23
CA SER A 530 -18.05 23.60 -7.96
C SER A 530 -18.26 24.56 -6.78
N PHE A 531 -17.27 24.68 -5.89
CA PHE A 531 -16.34 25.82 -5.88
C PHE A 531 -15.26 25.69 -4.79
N VAL A 532 -14.08 26.18 -5.16
CA VAL A 532 -12.87 26.40 -4.37
C VAL A 532 -12.96 27.75 -3.65
N SER A 533 -12.20 27.90 -2.56
CA SER A 533 -11.45 29.11 -2.15
C SER A 533 -11.85 29.77 -0.81
N GLU A 534 -10.89 29.62 0.12
CA GLU A 534 -10.24 30.64 0.96
C GLU A 534 -11.01 31.64 1.86
N GLN A 535 -10.53 31.60 3.11
CA GLN A 535 -10.10 32.74 3.94
C GLN A 535 -11.19 33.55 4.66
N THR A 536 -11.15 33.52 5.99
CA THR A 536 -10.90 34.73 6.79
C THR A 536 -10.66 34.44 8.27
N THR A 537 -9.72 35.22 8.78
CA THR A 537 -9.20 35.46 10.13
C THR A 537 -10.26 35.93 11.14
N ALA A 538 -10.22 35.44 12.39
CA ALA A 538 -10.30 36.24 13.63
C ALA A 538 -10.15 35.35 14.89
N VAL A 539 -8.99 35.38 15.57
CA VAL A 539 -8.68 36.05 16.87
C VAL A 539 -9.60 35.69 18.05
N SER A 540 -9.01 35.04 19.07
CA SER A 540 -9.21 35.22 20.54
C SER A 540 -8.34 34.15 21.26
N ASP A 541 -7.13 34.49 21.70
CA ASP A 541 -6.76 34.85 23.08
C ASP A 541 -7.12 33.83 24.17
N VAL A 542 -6.12 33.11 24.69
CA VAL A 542 -5.84 32.92 26.13
C VAL A 542 -4.35 32.63 26.33
N SER A 543 -3.78 33.32 27.33
CA SER A 543 -2.37 33.48 27.64
C SER A 543 -1.74 32.35 28.49
N ARG A 544 -0.41 32.50 28.62
CA ARG A 544 0.50 32.12 29.74
C ARG A 544 1.10 30.70 29.73
N SER A 545 2.41 30.61 29.47
CA SER A 545 3.40 30.75 30.56
C SER A 545 4.82 30.89 29.99
N SER A 546 5.52 31.89 30.51
CA SER A 546 6.88 32.31 30.21
C SER A 546 7.85 31.77 31.25
N PHE A 547 8.96 31.13 30.86
CA PHE A 547 10.17 31.07 31.69
C PHE A 547 11.46 31.07 30.86
N SER A 548 12.26 32.09 31.13
CA SER A 548 13.72 32.25 30.94
C SER A 548 14.09 33.46 31.84
N PRO A 549 15.34 33.66 32.33
CA PRO A 549 16.59 33.42 31.59
C PRO A 549 17.91 33.09 32.38
N SER A 550 18.96 32.72 31.61
CA SER A 550 20.43 33.03 31.77
C SER A 550 21.28 32.42 32.91
N PRO A 551 22.65 32.46 32.88
CA PRO A 551 23.62 32.88 31.83
C PRO A 551 24.86 31.94 31.59
N LEU A 552 25.60 32.24 30.49
CA LEU A 552 26.99 31.84 30.09
C LEU A 552 28.09 32.31 31.09
N PRO A 553 29.37 31.84 31.09
CA PRO A 553 30.36 31.89 29.98
C PRO A 553 31.26 30.61 29.89
N SER A 554 32.25 30.36 29.00
CA SER A 554 33.33 31.17 28.44
C SER A 554 34.12 30.38 27.35
N GLN A 555 34.50 31.07 26.27
CA GLN A 555 35.86 31.17 25.68
C GLN A 555 36.74 29.91 25.46
N GLY A 556 37.19 29.69 24.21
CA GLY A 556 38.33 28.82 23.90
C GLY A 556 38.57 28.61 22.40
N SER A 557 39.34 29.50 21.76
CA SER A 557 39.90 29.33 20.42
C SER A 557 40.93 28.19 20.39
N PHE A 558 40.88 27.30 19.40
CA PHE A 558 42.07 26.61 18.90
C PHE A 558 42.02 26.42 17.38
N GLN A 559 43.22 26.53 16.83
CA GLN A 559 43.60 26.60 15.43
C GLN A 559 43.40 25.28 14.68
N GLN A 560 43.07 25.41 13.40
CA GLN A 560 43.71 24.76 12.26
C GLN A 560 44.54 23.49 12.56
N LEU A 561 44.05 22.33 12.10
CA LEU A 561 44.91 21.21 11.76
C LEU A 561 44.43 20.57 10.45
N GLU A 562 45.38 20.45 9.53
CA GLU A 562 45.27 19.90 8.19
C GLU A 562 45.10 18.38 8.18
N HIS A 563 44.47 17.91 7.10
CA HIS A 563 44.52 16.58 6.47
C HIS A 563 44.07 15.35 7.30
N SER A 564 43.02 14.67 6.85
CA SER A 564 43.17 13.39 6.11
C SER A 564 41.83 12.85 5.62
N ASP A 565 41.91 12.30 4.42
CA ASP A 565 40.90 11.68 3.57
C ASP A 565 39.84 10.82 4.28
N SER A 566 38.57 11.09 3.97
CA SER A 566 37.50 10.10 4.07
C SER A 566 36.59 10.26 2.87
N GLU A 567 36.85 9.43 1.87
CA GLU A 567 35.95 9.15 0.76
C GLU A 567 34.61 8.67 1.31
N PHE A 568 33.55 9.47 1.21
CA PHE A 568 32.21 8.92 0.94
C PHE A 568 31.33 10.00 0.29
N SER A 569 31.11 9.76 -0.99
CA SER A 569 30.16 10.44 -1.86
C SER A 569 28.73 10.18 -1.37
N THR A 570 28.02 11.23 -0.97
CA THR A 570 26.55 11.21 -0.88
C THR A 570 26.00 12.28 -1.80
N VAL A 571 25.37 11.80 -2.88
CA VAL A 571 24.64 12.60 -3.86
C VAL A 571 23.32 13.06 -3.22
N PRO A 572 22.93 14.35 -3.36
CA PRO A 572 21.64 14.81 -2.89
C PRO A 572 20.51 14.25 -3.76
N LEU A 573 19.48 13.72 -3.10
CA LEU A 573 18.25 13.25 -3.73
C LEU A 573 17.57 14.40 -4.49
N THR A 574 17.31 14.16 -5.77
CA THR A 574 16.30 14.85 -6.58
C THR A 574 15.19 13.87 -6.85
#